data_AF-A0A3E0KGF5-F1
#
_entry.id   AF-A0A3E0KGF5-F1
#
_cell.length_a   1.000
_cell.length_b   1.000
_cell.length_c   1.000
_cell.angle_alpha   90.00
_cell.angle_beta   90.00
_cell.angle_gamma   90.00
#
_symmetry.space_group_name_H-M   'P 1'
#
loop_
_entity.id
_entity.type
_entity.pdbx_description
1 polymer ?
#
loop_
_entity_poly.entity_id
_entity_poly.type
_entity_poly.pdbx_seq_one_letter_code
_entity_poly.pdbx_strand_id
1 'polypeptide(L)'
;MTWYHWVVYTHVMSAMLWVGGMFFISLVAVPAARDMDLRRRTTLMSTLGRRFRDVGWVLLALLWITGAVQMWIRGATWSNILDGSFFTTRFGSLMGSKLLIILVMMVVSALHDWVIGPRAAAVAEAGGDPERLRRIAAWLGRINALLALGIVGHAVVMVR
;
A
#
# COMPACT_ATOMS: atom_id res chain seq x y z
N MET A 1 -4.34 -26.10 11.99
CA MET A 1 -4.20 -25.09 10.91
C MET A 1 -3.88 -25.81 9.61
N THR A 2 -4.68 -25.62 8.54
CA THR A 2 -4.34 -26.17 7.21
C THR A 2 -3.42 -25.20 6.45
N TRP A 3 -2.81 -25.66 5.34
CA TRP A 3 -2.01 -24.80 4.43
C TRP A 3 -2.73 -23.50 4.06
N TYR A 4 -4.02 -23.58 3.71
CA TYR A 4 -4.82 -22.41 3.37
C TYR A 4 -4.89 -21.38 4.50
N HIS A 5 -5.00 -21.82 5.77
CA HIS A 5 -5.02 -20.92 6.92
C HIS A 5 -3.72 -20.13 7.04
N TRP A 6 -2.57 -20.74 6.71
CA TRP A 6 -1.28 -20.03 6.68
C TRP A 6 -1.21 -18.99 5.58
N VAL A 7 -1.74 -19.27 4.39
CA VAL A 7 -1.82 -18.29 3.30
C VAL A 7 -2.66 -17.08 3.73
N VAL A 8 -3.83 -17.32 4.30
CA VAL A 8 -4.72 -16.25 4.80
C VAL A 8 -4.03 -15.48 5.93
N TYR A 9 -3.43 -16.17 6.90
CA TYR A 9 -2.71 -15.54 8.01
C TYR A 9 -1.60 -14.61 7.50
N THR A 10 -0.75 -15.08 6.58
CA THR A 10 0.32 -14.25 5.99
C THR A 10 -0.25 -13.07 5.22
N HIS A 11 -1.36 -13.24 4.49
CA HIS A 11 -2.03 -12.15 3.80
C HIS A 11 -2.50 -11.06 4.78
N VAL A 12 -3.22 -11.46 5.83
CA VAL A 12 -3.75 -10.54 6.85
C VAL A 12 -2.62 -9.85 7.61
N MET A 13 -1.59 -10.60 8.03
CA MET A 13 -0.42 -10.02 8.70
C MET A 13 0.30 -9.01 7.81
N SER A 14 0.45 -9.30 6.51
CA SER A 14 1.08 -8.38 5.57
C SER A 14 0.25 -7.10 5.40
N ALA A 15 -1.08 -7.22 5.33
CA ALA A 15 -1.99 -6.07 5.27
C ALA A 15 -1.91 -5.24 6.56
N MET A 16 -1.91 -5.88 7.73
CA MET A 16 -1.83 -5.21 9.03
C MET A 16 -0.53 -4.41 9.19
N LEU A 17 0.61 -5.02 8.84
CA LEU A 17 1.90 -4.34 8.93
C LEU A 17 2.00 -3.18 7.95
N TRP A 18 1.51 -3.35 6.72
CA TRP A 18 1.60 -2.32 5.69
C TRP A 18 0.67 -1.14 5.98
N VAL A 19 -0.61 -1.40 6.27
CA VAL A 19 -1.60 -0.38 6.62
C VAL A 19 -1.23 0.28 7.95
N GLY A 20 -0.89 -0.52 8.96
CA GLY A 20 -0.46 -0.04 10.28
C GLY A 20 0.78 0.84 10.20
N GLY A 21 1.77 0.49 9.38
CA GLY A 21 2.97 1.31 9.17
C GLY A 21 2.67 2.67 8.53
N MET A 22 1.75 2.74 7.56
CA MET A 22 1.30 4.02 7.00
C MET A 22 0.63 4.92 8.04
N PHE A 23 -0.24 4.35 8.88
CA PHE A 23 -0.87 5.09 9.98
C PHE A 23 0.14 5.49 11.04
N PHE A 24 1.08 4.62 11.40
CA PHE A 24 2.14 4.94 12.35
C PHE A 24 2.99 6.12 11.86
N ILE A 25 3.44 6.12 10.61
CA ILE A 25 4.21 7.22 10.05
C ILE A 25 3.38 8.51 10.09
N SER A 26 2.12 8.45 9.68
CA SER A 26 1.28 9.65 9.51
C SER A 26 0.78 10.24 10.83
N LEU A 27 0.39 9.38 11.79
CA LEU A 27 -0.25 9.77 13.04
C LEU A 27 0.71 9.86 14.23
N VAL A 28 1.86 9.18 14.16
CA VAL A 28 2.83 9.15 15.27
C VAL A 28 4.15 9.77 14.85
N ALA A 29 4.81 9.23 13.81
CA ALA A 29 6.17 9.66 13.46
C ALA A 29 6.22 11.10 12.94
N VAL A 30 5.29 11.48 12.06
CA VAL A 30 5.22 12.84 11.52
C VAL A 30 4.94 13.87 12.62
N PRO A 31 3.92 13.70 13.50
CA PRO A 31 3.72 14.60 14.64
C PRO A 31 4.92 14.67 15.59
N ALA A 32 5.50 13.55 15.97
CA ALA A 32 6.66 13.51 16.86
C ALA A 32 7.89 14.24 16.32
N ALA A 33 8.03 14.33 14.98
CA ALA A 33 9.14 15.04 14.34
C ALA A 33 8.84 16.53 14.07
N ARG A 34 7.65 17.06 14.40
CA ARG A 34 7.32 18.46 14.14
C ARG A 34 8.14 19.44 14.97
N ASP A 35 8.47 19.05 16.21
CA ASP A 35 9.21 19.88 17.17
C ASP A 35 10.74 19.78 16.98
N MET A 36 11.19 18.93 16.05
CA MET A 36 12.60 18.79 15.71
C MET A 36 13.06 19.92 14.78
N ASP A 37 14.34 20.26 14.84
CA ASP A 37 14.95 21.13 13.83
C ASP A 37 14.80 20.54 12.42
N LEU A 38 14.74 21.42 11.41
CA LEU A 38 14.46 21.05 10.03
C LEU A 38 15.41 19.96 9.49
N ARG A 39 16.69 20.01 9.89
CA ARG A 39 17.70 19.06 9.44
C ARG A 39 17.45 17.68 10.05
N ARG A 40 17.31 17.57 11.37
CA ARG A 40 16.98 16.31 12.05
C ARG A 40 15.67 15.71 11.57
N ARG A 41 14.63 16.54 11.44
CA ARG A 41 13.32 16.11 10.90
C ARG A 41 13.47 15.51 9.50
N THR A 42 14.23 16.15 8.62
CA THR A 42 14.42 15.70 7.23
C THR A 42 15.23 14.41 7.17
N THR A 43 16.30 14.28 7.95
CA THR A 43 17.10 13.05 8.05
C THR A 43 16.29 11.88 8.62
N LEU A 44 15.52 12.12 9.68
CA LEU A 44 14.66 11.10 10.28
C LEU A 44 13.58 10.63 9.30
N MET A 45 12.83 11.56 8.70
CA MET A 45 11.72 11.23 7.80
C MET A 45 12.19 10.56 6.51
N SER A 46 13.32 10.98 5.94
CA SER A 46 13.90 10.34 4.76
C SER A 46 14.38 8.92 5.06
N THR A 47 14.98 8.70 6.23
CA THR A 47 15.44 7.36 6.67
C THR A 47 14.26 6.44 6.94
N LEU A 48 13.26 6.91 7.69
CA LEU A 48 12.03 6.15 7.95
C LEU A 48 11.30 5.83 6.64
N GLY A 49 11.14 6.80 5.75
CA GLY A 49 10.49 6.60 4.46
C GLY A 49 11.20 5.59 3.58
N ARG A 50 12.53 5.60 3.53
CA ARG A 50 13.32 4.60 2.77
C ARG A 50 13.18 3.20 3.36
N ARG A 51 13.32 3.05 4.68
CA ARG A 51 13.17 1.75 5.35
C ARG A 51 11.74 1.20 5.20
N PHE A 52 10.74 2.06 5.36
CA PHE A 52 9.34 1.68 5.19
C PHE A 52 9.02 1.31 3.75
N ARG A 53 9.60 1.97 2.76
CA ARG A 53 9.50 1.58 1.34
C ARG A 53 10.00 0.16 1.13
N ASP A 54 11.23 -0.15 1.55
CA ASP A 54 11.83 -1.47 1.31
C ASP A 54 10.96 -2.58 1.92
N VAL A 55 10.55 -2.41 3.18
CA VAL A 55 9.64 -3.35 3.86
C VAL A 55 8.26 -3.38 3.18
N GLY A 56 7.74 -2.21 2.82
CA GLY A 56 6.42 -2.05 2.23
C GLY A 56 6.27 -2.79 0.90
N TRP A 57 7.29 -2.75 0.04
CA TRP A 57 7.27 -3.49 -1.23
C TRP A 57 7.36 -5.00 -1.04
N VAL A 58 8.08 -5.47 -0.01
CA VAL A 58 8.05 -6.90 0.37
C VAL A 58 6.65 -7.30 0.83
N LEU A 59 5.99 -6.49 1.67
CA LEU A 59 4.63 -6.75 2.13
C LEU A 59 3.62 -6.71 0.98
N LEU A 60 3.76 -5.77 0.03
CA LEU A 60 2.92 -5.70 -1.17
C LEU A 60 3.10 -6.93 -2.06
N ALA A 61 4.33 -7.41 -2.25
CA ALA A 61 4.60 -8.65 -2.99
C ALA A 61 3.95 -9.86 -2.30
N LEU A 62 4.06 -9.96 -0.97
CA LEU A 62 3.38 -11.01 -0.19
C LEU A 62 1.85 -10.93 -0.34
N LEU A 63 1.27 -9.73 -0.27
CA LEU A 63 -0.16 -9.51 -0.47
C LEU A 63 -0.62 -9.94 -1.86
N TRP A 64 0.17 -9.63 -2.90
CA TRP A 64 -0.11 -10.02 -4.27
C TRP A 64 -0.11 -11.54 -4.44
N ILE A 65 0.96 -12.20 -3.98
CA ILE A 65 1.12 -13.65 -4.09
C ILE A 65 0.03 -14.38 -3.31
N THR A 66 -0.15 -14.04 -2.03
CA THR A 66 -1.14 -14.68 -1.17
C THR A 66 -2.58 -14.38 -1.61
N GLY A 67 -2.83 -13.20 -2.20
CA GLY A 67 -4.11 -12.85 -2.80
C GLY A 67 -4.42 -13.72 -4.03
N ALA A 68 -3.45 -13.89 -4.93
CA ALA A 68 -3.57 -14.75 -6.10
C ALA A 68 -3.83 -16.23 -5.72
N VAL A 69 -3.11 -16.74 -4.72
CA VAL A 69 -3.34 -18.12 -4.21
C VAL A 69 -4.74 -18.27 -3.63
N GLN A 70 -5.23 -17.29 -2.86
CA GLN A 70 -6.59 -17.32 -2.32
C GLN A 70 -7.66 -17.27 -3.42
N MET A 71 -7.43 -16.48 -4.49
CA MET A 71 -8.32 -16.45 -5.66
C MET A 71 -8.34 -17.80 -6.39
N TRP A 72 -7.16 -18.38 -6.62
CA TRP A 72 -7.03 -19.67 -7.30
C TRP A 72 -7.77 -20.80 -6.57
N ILE A 73 -7.63 -20.86 -5.24
CA ILE A 73 -8.35 -21.82 -4.39
C ILE A 73 -9.88 -21.64 -4.48
N ARG A 74 -10.35 -20.43 -4.80
CA ARG A 74 -11.77 -20.10 -4.99
C ARG A 74 -12.24 -20.24 -6.45
N GLY A 75 -11.49 -20.97 -7.28
CA GLY A 75 -11.88 -21.32 -8.65
C GLY A 75 -11.49 -20.28 -9.71
N ALA A 76 -10.68 -19.28 -9.37
CA ALA A 76 -10.10 -18.41 -10.38
C ALA A 76 -9.03 -19.18 -11.17
N THR A 77 -9.19 -19.29 -12.49
CA THR A 77 -8.27 -19.96 -13.41
C THR A 77 -7.81 -18.99 -14.47
N TRP A 78 -6.70 -19.29 -15.15
CA TRP A 78 -6.19 -18.38 -16.17
C TRP A 78 -7.18 -18.18 -17.32
N SER A 79 -7.89 -19.23 -17.73
CA SER A 79 -8.93 -19.15 -18.76
C SER A 79 -10.09 -18.24 -18.34
N ASN A 80 -10.67 -18.48 -17.15
CA ASN A 80 -11.86 -17.75 -16.72
C ASN A 80 -11.60 -16.28 -16.32
N ILE A 81 -10.34 -15.95 -16.02
CA ILE A 81 -9.90 -14.56 -15.81
C ILE A 81 -9.76 -13.86 -17.17
N LEU A 82 -9.16 -14.50 -18.16
CA LEU A 82 -8.90 -13.91 -19.48
C LEU A 82 -10.17 -13.73 -20.32
N ASP A 83 -11.10 -14.69 -20.28
CA ASP A 83 -12.38 -14.61 -20.97
C ASP A 83 -13.43 -13.77 -20.20
N GLY A 84 -13.09 -13.33 -18.98
CA GLY A 84 -13.93 -12.49 -18.12
C GLY A 84 -15.04 -13.24 -17.37
N SER A 85 -15.24 -14.54 -17.61
CA SER A 85 -16.33 -15.31 -17.01
C SER A 85 -16.28 -15.36 -15.49
N PHE A 86 -15.09 -15.36 -14.88
CA PHE A 86 -14.93 -15.28 -13.42
C PHE A 86 -15.61 -14.04 -12.83
N PHE A 87 -15.45 -12.89 -13.50
CA PHE A 87 -15.93 -11.59 -13.04
C PHE A 87 -17.44 -11.38 -13.21
N THR A 88 -18.13 -12.28 -13.92
CA THR A 88 -19.60 -12.25 -14.04
C THR A 88 -20.31 -12.71 -12.76
N THR A 89 -19.61 -13.49 -11.93
CA THR A 89 -20.14 -13.92 -10.63
C THR A 89 -20.15 -12.75 -9.63
N ARG A 90 -21.04 -12.79 -8.63
CA ARG A 90 -21.04 -11.79 -7.55
C ARG A 90 -19.71 -11.73 -6.80
N PHE A 91 -19.11 -12.90 -6.55
CA PHE A 91 -17.80 -12.98 -5.91
C PHE A 91 -16.69 -12.40 -6.79
N GLY A 92 -16.65 -12.80 -8.07
CA GLY A 92 -15.64 -12.36 -9.01
C GLY A 92 -15.72 -10.86 -9.30
N SER A 93 -16.91 -10.29 -9.49
CA SER A 93 -17.07 -8.83 -9.71
C SER A 93 -16.56 -8.00 -8.53
N LEU A 94 -16.89 -8.38 -7.29
CA LEU A 94 -16.33 -7.75 -6.08
C LEU A 94 -14.81 -7.93 -6.00
N MET A 95 -14.29 -9.09 -6.40
CA MET A 95 -12.84 -9.33 -6.43
C MET A 95 -12.17 -8.45 -7.50
N GLY A 96 -12.78 -8.31 -8.66
CA GLY A 96 -12.32 -7.43 -9.74
C GLY A 96 -12.23 -5.97 -9.31
N SER A 97 -13.26 -5.45 -8.61
CA SER A 97 -13.20 -4.09 -8.09
C SER A 97 -12.08 -3.92 -7.06
N LYS A 98 -11.88 -4.90 -6.17
CA LYS A 98 -10.76 -4.92 -5.22
C LYS A 98 -9.40 -4.90 -5.93
N LEU A 99 -9.22 -5.72 -6.98
CA LEU A 99 -7.99 -5.77 -7.76
C LEU A 99 -7.71 -4.45 -8.50
N LEU A 100 -8.74 -3.81 -9.04
CA LEU A 100 -8.61 -2.48 -9.66
C LEU A 100 -8.10 -1.45 -8.64
N ILE A 101 -8.68 -1.44 -7.43
CA ILE A 101 -8.23 -0.53 -6.36
C ILE A 101 -6.77 -0.84 -5.98
N ILE A 102 -6.39 -2.12 -5.87
CA ILE A 102 -5.00 -2.54 -5.61
C ILE A 102 -4.07 -2.02 -6.71
N LEU A 103 -4.44 -2.13 -7.99
CA LEU A 103 -3.62 -1.66 -9.10
C LEU A 103 -3.40 -0.14 -9.04
N VAL A 104 -4.46 0.63 -8.82
CA VAL A 104 -4.38 2.09 -8.65
C VAL A 104 -3.49 2.45 -7.44
N MET A 105 -3.67 1.75 -6.33
CA MET A 105 -2.88 1.92 -5.11
C MET A 105 -1.39 1.61 -5.34
N MET A 106 -1.06 0.56 -6.10
CA MET A 106 0.33 0.24 -6.45
C MET A 106 0.98 1.33 -7.31
N VAL A 107 0.25 1.91 -8.27
CA VAL A 107 0.74 3.04 -9.08
C VAL A 107 0.97 4.27 -8.19
N VAL A 108 0.02 4.62 -7.33
CA VAL A 108 0.16 5.73 -6.38
C VAL A 108 1.34 5.52 -5.43
N SER A 109 1.51 4.31 -4.90
CA SER A 109 2.64 3.93 -4.04
C SER A 109 3.97 4.07 -4.77
N ALA A 110 4.07 3.57 -6.01
CA ALA A 110 5.27 3.68 -6.84
C ALA A 110 5.66 5.14 -7.13
N LEU A 111 4.68 5.97 -7.49
CA LEU A 111 4.89 7.39 -7.73
C LEU A 111 5.34 8.12 -6.46
N HIS A 112 4.70 7.83 -5.32
CA HIS A 112 5.10 8.38 -4.03
C HIS A 112 6.54 8.00 -3.66
N ASP A 113 6.86 6.72 -3.75
CA ASP A 113 8.10 6.15 -3.22
C ASP A 113 9.30 6.42 -4.12
N TRP A 114 9.18 6.25 -5.44
CA TRP A 114 10.33 6.35 -6.34
C TRP A 114 10.44 7.67 -7.09
N VAL A 115 9.36 8.46 -7.15
CA VAL A 115 9.35 9.71 -7.92
C VAL A 115 9.28 10.91 -6.99
N ILE A 116 8.18 11.08 -6.25
CA ILE A 116 7.91 12.33 -5.51
C ILE A 116 8.77 12.43 -4.25
N GLY A 117 8.87 11.36 -3.45
CA GLY A 117 9.67 11.35 -2.22
C GLY A 117 11.16 11.65 -2.46
N PRO A 118 11.84 10.94 -3.38
CA PRO A 118 13.25 11.19 -3.71
C PRO A 118 13.47 12.59 -4.28
N ARG A 119 12.58 13.08 -5.16
CA ARG A 119 12.67 14.45 -5.70
C ARG A 119 12.53 15.51 -4.61
N ALA A 120 11.63 15.32 -3.65
CA ALA A 120 11.47 16.24 -2.52
C ALA A 120 12.74 16.31 -1.66
N ALA A 121 13.39 15.18 -1.42
CA ALA A 121 14.66 15.12 -0.70
C ALA A 121 15.79 15.81 -1.48
N ALA A 122 15.94 15.51 -2.78
CA ALA A 122 16.97 16.10 -3.62
C ALA A 122 16.86 17.63 -3.72
N VAL A 123 15.64 18.18 -3.86
CA VAL A 123 15.41 19.64 -3.87
C VAL A 123 15.82 20.28 -2.54
N ALA A 124 15.50 19.61 -1.42
CA ALA A 124 15.87 20.10 -0.09
C ALA A 124 17.40 20.11 0.12
N GLU A 125 18.09 19.07 -0.35
CA GLU A 125 19.56 18.96 -0.26
C GLU A 125 20.26 20.00 -1.15
N ALA A 126 19.69 20.33 -2.31
CA ALA A 126 20.18 21.38 -3.20
C ALA A 126 19.89 22.81 -2.72
N GLY A 127 19.26 22.99 -1.54
CA GLY A 127 18.93 24.31 -0.98
C GLY A 127 17.70 24.98 -1.61
N GLY A 128 16.92 24.26 -2.42
CA GLY A 128 15.65 24.74 -2.97
C GLY A 128 14.49 24.61 -1.98
N ASP A 129 13.30 25.05 -2.40
CA ASP A 129 12.05 24.88 -1.63
C ASP A 129 11.32 23.57 -2.00
N PRO A 130 11.35 22.54 -1.13
CA PRO A 130 10.68 21.26 -1.37
C PRO A 130 9.19 21.27 -1.00
N GLU A 131 8.62 22.38 -0.53
CA GLU A 131 7.28 22.40 0.10
C GLU A 131 6.17 21.88 -0.82
N ARG A 132 6.21 22.26 -2.11
CA ARG A 132 5.25 21.75 -3.10
C ARG A 132 5.34 20.23 -3.25
N LEU A 133 6.55 19.68 -3.36
CA LEU A 133 6.76 18.23 -3.51
C LEU A 133 6.40 17.47 -2.23
N ARG A 134 6.69 18.04 -1.05
CA ARG A 134 6.26 17.51 0.25
C ARG A 134 4.75 17.45 0.37
N ARG A 135 4.04 18.49 -0.08
CA ARG A 135 2.58 18.52 -0.09
C ARG A 135 1.99 17.46 -1.02
N ILE A 136 2.57 17.29 -2.22
CA ILE A 136 2.17 16.23 -3.16
C ILE A 136 2.42 14.85 -2.54
N ALA A 137 3.60 14.61 -1.96
CA ALA A 137 3.92 13.35 -1.28
C ALA A 137 2.92 13.05 -0.16
N ALA A 138 2.61 14.03 0.68
CA ALA A 138 1.64 13.88 1.75
C ALA A 138 0.23 13.53 1.24
N TRP A 139 -0.20 14.14 0.13
CA TRP A 139 -1.49 13.79 -0.49
C TRP A 139 -1.49 12.41 -1.13
N LEU A 140 -0.44 12.02 -1.84
CA LEU A 140 -0.31 10.66 -2.39
C LEU A 140 -0.35 9.63 -1.26
N GLY A 141 0.34 9.87 -0.14
CA GLY A 141 0.27 9.00 1.04
C GLY A 141 -1.15 8.89 1.61
N ARG A 142 -1.90 9.99 1.69
CA ARG A 142 -3.32 9.98 2.15
C ARG A 142 -4.23 9.23 1.19
N ILE A 143 -4.09 9.46 -0.12
CA ILE A 143 -4.83 8.74 -1.14
C ILE A 143 -4.55 7.23 -1.02
N ASN A 144 -3.28 6.85 -0.84
CA ASN A 144 -2.88 5.47 -0.66
C ASN A 144 -3.52 4.83 0.58
N ALA A 145 -3.55 5.56 1.70
CA ALA A 145 -4.22 5.10 2.92
C ALA A 145 -5.74 4.92 2.72
N LEU A 146 -6.40 5.85 2.03
CA LEU A 146 -7.83 5.74 1.71
C LEU A 146 -8.13 4.55 0.79
N LEU A 147 -7.30 4.33 -0.24
CA LEU A 147 -7.41 3.16 -1.12
C LEU A 147 -7.23 1.86 -0.32
N ALA A 148 -6.25 1.82 0.58
CA ALA A 148 -6.01 0.69 1.47
C ALA A 148 -7.22 0.39 2.37
N LEU A 149 -7.83 1.41 2.96
CA LEU A 149 -9.07 1.26 3.73
C LEU A 149 -10.23 0.74 2.86
N GLY A 150 -10.35 1.21 1.62
CA GLY A 150 -11.32 0.70 0.65
C GLY A 150 -11.12 -0.80 0.35
N ILE A 151 -9.87 -1.23 0.20
CA ILE A 151 -9.52 -2.65 -0.01
C ILE A 151 -9.91 -3.50 1.21
N VAL A 152 -9.65 -3.01 2.42
CA VAL A 152 -10.06 -3.68 3.67
C VAL A 152 -11.59 -3.73 3.78
N GLY A 153 -12.29 -2.64 3.45
CA GLY A 153 -13.75 -2.60 3.40
C GLY A 153 -14.34 -3.66 2.46
N HIS A 154 -13.78 -3.78 1.25
CA HIS A 154 -14.16 -4.85 0.32
C HIS A 154 -13.89 -6.25 0.89
N ALA A 155 -12.77 -6.45 1.57
CA ALA A 155 -12.45 -7.74 2.20
C ALA A 155 -13.50 -8.13 3.25
N VAL A 156 -13.97 -7.18 4.06
CA VAL A 156 -15.03 -7.43 5.07
C VAL A 156 -16.35 -7.85 4.41
N VAL A 157 -16.71 -7.24 3.28
CA VAL A 157 -17.91 -7.61 2.53
C VAL A 157 -17.83 -9.03 1.97
N MET A 158 -16.64 -9.48 1.55
CA MET A 158 -16.43 -10.82 0.97
C MET A 158 -16.37 -11.97 1.98
N VAL A 159 -16.24 -11.67 3.28
CA VAL A 159 -16.24 -12.70 4.34
C VAL A 159 -17.67 -13.12 4.71
N ARG A 160 -18.68 -12.33 4.31
CA ARG A 160 -20.11 -12.61 4.49
C ARG A 160 -20.66 -13.38 3.30
#